data_AF-A0A3M1U6G6-F1
#
_entry.id   AF-A0A3M1U6G6-F1
#
_cell.length_a   1.000
_cell.length_b   1.000
_cell.length_c   1.000
_cell.angle_alpha   90.00
_cell.angle_beta   90.00
_cell.angle_gamma   90.00
#
_symmetry.space_group_name_H-M   'P 1'
#
loop_
_entity.id
_entity.type
_entity.pdbx_description
1 polymer ?
#
loop_
_entity_poly.entity_id
_entity_poly.type
_entity_poly.pdbx_seq_one_letter_code
_entity_poly.pdbx_strand_id
1 'polypeptide(L)'
;MKVGVLTFTDGRERAAKALDEQCRAFQQKVCDWLAAEGHEPVGADAIAWNYKTAVDGAAQLAEAACDAVIFNFCVWAYPDFVAQAARD
;
A
#
# COMPACT_ATOMS: atom_id res chain seq x y z
N MET A 1 -16.28 -7.90 -0.35
CA MET A 1 -15.26 -7.72 0.71
C MET A 1 -14.59 -6.40 0.47
N LYS A 2 -14.32 -5.66 1.54
CA LYS A 2 -13.51 -4.46 1.48
C LYS A 2 -12.04 -4.86 1.57
N VAL A 3 -11.26 -4.58 0.54
CA VAL A 3 -9.87 -5.06 0.42
C VAL A 3 -8.93 -3.86 0.41
N GLY A 4 -8.11 -3.74 1.44
CA GLY A 4 -7.08 -2.71 1.52
C GLY A 4 -5.89 -3.03 0.61
N VAL A 5 -5.29 -2.00 0.00
CA VAL A 5 -4.05 -2.14 -0.78
C VAL A 5 -3.05 -1.12 -0.27
N LEU A 6 -1.94 -1.61 0.29
CA LEU A 6 -0.81 -0.78 0.73
C LEU A 6 0.39 -1.08 -0.16
N THR A 7 0.81 -0.08 -0.93
CA THR A 7 1.93 -0.22 -1.87
C THR A 7 3.24 0.26 -1.25
N PHE A 8 4.28 -0.55 -1.39
CA PHE A 8 5.62 -0.26 -0.88
C PHE A 8 6.57 0.16 -2.02
N THR A 9 7.50 1.06 -1.69
CA THR A 9 8.59 1.48 -2.57
C THR A 9 9.93 1.52 -1.80
N ASP A 10 10.98 1.91 -2.50
CA ASP A 10 12.34 1.96 -1.96
C ASP A 10 12.44 2.89 -0.75
N GLY A 11 13.16 2.46 0.29
CA GLY A 11 13.31 3.23 1.53
C GLY A 11 14.16 4.50 1.41
N ARG A 12 14.82 4.73 0.27
CA ARG A 12 15.61 5.93 -0.01
C ARG A 12 14.72 6.98 -0.65
N GLU A 13 14.58 8.13 0.00
CA GLU A 13 13.69 9.22 -0.42
C GLU A 13 13.81 9.61 -1.91
N ARG A 14 15.04 9.70 -2.44
CA ARG A 14 15.27 10.01 -3.86
C ARG A 14 14.62 8.97 -4.79
N ALA A 15 14.72 7.69 -4.44
CA ALA A 15 14.13 6.61 -5.23
C ALA A 15 12.61 6.58 -5.04
N ALA A 16 12.12 6.71 -3.80
CA ALA A 16 10.69 6.79 -3.51
C ALA A 16 10.00 7.90 -4.32
N LYS A 17 10.58 9.11 -4.37
CA LYS A 17 10.07 10.23 -5.17
C LYS A 17 10.09 9.94 -6.67
N ALA A 18 11.15 9.32 -7.16
CA ALA A 18 11.28 8.99 -8.59
C ALA A 18 10.29 7.90 -9.04
N LEU A 19 9.79 7.08 -8.11
CA LEU A 19 8.93 5.93 -8.37
C LEU A 19 7.47 6.14 -7.95
N ASP A 20 7.11 7.28 -7.35
CA ASP A 20 5.78 7.53 -6.77
C ASP A 20 4.66 7.33 -7.79
N GLU A 21 4.77 7.94 -8.97
CA GLU A 21 3.78 7.81 -10.05
C GLU A 21 3.62 6.34 -10.50
N GLN A 22 4.73 5.64 -10.67
CA GLN A 22 4.73 4.23 -11.06
C GLN A 22 4.07 3.35 -9.99
N CYS A 23 4.42 3.53 -8.72
CA CYS A 23 3.83 2.80 -7.60
C CYS A 23 2.31 3.07 -7.48
N ARG A 24 1.87 4.32 -7.64
CA ARG A 24 0.44 4.67 -7.67
C ARG A 24 -0.30 4.01 -8.83
N ALA A 25 0.30 3.99 -10.02
CA ALA A 25 -0.28 3.32 -11.17
C ALA A 25 -0.42 1.80 -10.95
N PHE A 26 0.54 1.17 -10.29
CA PHE A 26 0.42 -0.24 -9.89
C PHE A 26 -0.67 -0.46 -8.84
N GLN A 27 -0.75 0.39 -7.82
CA GLN A 27 -1.83 0.33 -6.82
C GLN A 27 -3.20 0.42 -7.50
N GLN A 28 -3.38 1.38 -8.42
CA GLN A 28 -4.63 1.58 -9.13
C GLN A 28 -5.00 0.35 -9.96
N LYS A 29 -4.04 -0.28 -10.64
CA LYS A 29 -4.30 -1.54 -11.40
C LYS A 29 -4.82 -2.66 -10.51
N VAL A 30 -4.27 -2.80 -9.29
CA VAL A 30 -4.75 -3.81 -8.33
C VAL A 30 -6.16 -3.45 -7.86
N CYS A 31 -6.42 -2.19 -7.52
CA CYS A 31 -7.75 -1.72 -7.14
C CYS A 31 -8.78 -1.94 -8.26
N ASP A 32 -8.47 -1.55 -9.49
CA ASP A 32 -9.34 -1.72 -10.65
C ASP A 32 -9.68 -3.19 -10.90
N TRP A 33 -8.68 -4.07 -10.78
CA TRP A 33 -8.90 -5.51 -10.89
C TRP A 33 -9.81 -6.04 -9.77
N LEU A 34 -9.55 -5.69 -8.50
CA LEU A 34 -10.39 -6.06 -7.37
C LEU A 34 -11.85 -5.58 -7.55
N ALA A 35 -12.03 -4.34 -8.02
CA ALA A 35 -13.35 -3.79 -8.30
C ALA A 35 -14.07 -4.57 -9.41
N ALA A 36 -13.35 -4.94 -10.48
CA ALA A 36 -13.91 -5.75 -11.57
C ALA A 36 -14.34 -7.15 -11.11
N GLU A 37 -13.67 -7.72 -10.10
CA GLU A 37 -14.04 -8.99 -9.46
C GLU A 37 -15.15 -8.85 -8.39
N GLY A 38 -15.71 -7.66 -8.21
CA GLY A 38 -16.83 -7.41 -7.27
C GLY A 38 -16.40 -7.17 -5.81
N HIS A 39 -15.15 -6.76 -5.59
CA HIS A 39 -14.67 -6.30 -4.28
C HIS A 39 -14.75 -4.77 -4.15
N GLU A 40 -14.62 -4.28 -2.91
CA GLU A 40 -14.56 -2.85 -2.60
C GLU A 40 -13.10 -2.48 -2.24
N PRO A 41 -12.25 -2.12 -3.21
CA PRO A 41 -10.86 -1.81 -2.93
C PRO A 41 -10.70 -0.48 -2.19
N VAL A 42 -9.78 -0.44 -1.22
CA VAL A 42 -9.33 0.79 -0.54
C VAL A 42 -7.83 0.89 -0.69
N GLY A 43 -7.36 1.79 -1.58
CA GLY A 43 -5.93 2.07 -1.71
C GLY A 43 -5.46 3.03 -0.62
N ALA A 44 -4.36 2.72 0.04
CA ALA A 44 -3.73 3.67 0.98
C ALA A 44 -3.27 4.95 0.24
N ASP A 45 -3.41 6.10 0.87
CA ASP A 45 -3.16 7.41 0.23
C ASP A 45 -1.67 7.62 -0.07
N ALA A 46 -0.82 7.13 0.83
CA ALA A 46 0.63 7.23 0.73
C ALA A 46 1.25 5.92 0.25
N ILE A 47 2.25 6.02 -0.62
CA ILE A 47 3.15 4.91 -0.92
C ILE A 47 4.12 4.76 0.27
N ALA A 48 4.20 3.55 0.82
CA ALA A 48 5.04 3.25 1.97
C ALA A 48 6.52 3.18 1.57
N TRP A 49 7.32 4.09 2.14
CA TRP A 49 8.78 4.17 1.92
C TRP A 49 9.57 4.45 3.20
N ASN A 50 8.87 4.68 4.30
CA ASN A 50 9.46 4.80 5.61
C ASN A 50 8.46 4.31 6.66
N TYR A 51 8.92 4.24 7.90
CA TYR A 51 8.10 3.84 9.04
C TYR A 51 6.76 4.60 9.12
N LYS A 52 6.78 5.92 8.97
CA LYS A 52 5.58 6.75 9.11
C LYS A 52 4.57 6.44 8.03
N THR A 53 4.98 6.40 6.76
CA THR A 53 4.05 6.13 5.65
C THR A 53 3.52 4.69 5.67
N ALA A 54 4.30 3.72 6.15
CA ALA A 54 3.84 2.35 6.34
C ALA A 54 2.76 2.25 7.43
N VAL A 55 3.00 2.86 8.60
CA VAL A 55 2.09 2.79 9.75
C VAL A 55 0.83 3.61 9.53
N ASP A 56 0.94 4.82 8.97
CA ASP A 56 -0.22 5.65 8.67
C ASP A 56 -1.12 4.99 7.62
N GLY A 57 -0.52 4.38 6.59
CA GLY A 57 -1.26 3.65 5.57
C GLY A 57 -1.98 2.43 6.14
N ALA A 58 -1.32 1.67 7.03
CA ALA A 58 -1.97 0.57 7.74
C ALA A 58 -3.14 1.06 8.61
N ALA A 59 -2.96 2.14 9.37
CA ALA A 59 -3.99 2.73 10.22
C ALA A 59 -5.20 3.19 9.38
N GLN A 60 -4.96 3.84 8.24
CA GLN A 60 -6.02 4.23 7.30
C GLN A 60 -6.85 3.02 6.83
N LEU A 61 -6.20 1.92 6.47
CA LEU A 61 -6.90 0.71 6.02
C LEU A 61 -7.67 0.02 7.16
N ALA A 62 -7.13 0.07 8.38
CA ALA A 62 -7.81 -0.42 9.58
C ALA A 62 -9.04 0.43 9.92
N GLU A 63 -8.94 1.76 9.89
CA GLU A 63 -10.06 2.69 10.07
C GLU A 63 -11.14 2.51 9.01
N ALA A 64 -10.75 2.16 7.78
CA ALA A 64 -11.67 1.81 6.72
C ALA A 64 -12.39 0.47 6.96
N ALA A 65 -12.02 -0.30 7.98
CA ALA A 65 -12.54 -1.63 8.30
C ALA A 65 -12.43 -2.60 7.12
N CYS A 66 -11.24 -2.69 6.52
CA CYS A 66 -10.97 -3.67 5.46
C CYS A 66 -10.99 -5.09 6.01
N ASP A 67 -11.61 -6.02 5.27
CA ASP A 67 -11.67 -7.45 5.60
C ASP A 67 -10.32 -8.15 5.39
N ALA A 68 -9.52 -7.64 4.46
CA ALA A 68 -8.19 -8.14 4.13
C ALA A 68 -7.32 -6.99 3.60
N VAL A 69 -6.00 -7.14 3.69
CA VAL A 69 -5.03 -6.19 3.14
C VAL A 69 -4.04 -6.90 2.22
N ILE A 70 -3.78 -6.31 1.06
CA ILE A 70 -2.73 -6.71 0.12
C ILE A 70 -1.54 -5.78 0.31
N PHE A 71 -0.39 -6.37 0.64
CA PHE A 71 0.89 -5.68 0.59
C PHE A 71 1.49 -5.80 -0.81
N ASN A 72 1.42 -4.68 -1.54
CA ASN A 72 1.78 -4.61 -2.95
C ASN A 72 3.22 -4.11 -3.12
N PHE A 73 4.10 -4.96 -3.64
CA PHE A 73 5.50 -4.63 -3.91
C PHE A 73 5.71 -4.43 -5.42
N CYS A 74 6.00 -3.19 -5.82
CA CYS A 74 6.21 -2.86 -7.24
C CYS A 74 7.70 -2.69 -7.60
N VAL A 75 8.54 -2.56 -6.57
CA VAL A 75 9.99 -2.41 -6.62
C VAL A 75 10.59 -3.00 -5.33
N TRP A 76 11.92 -3.01 -5.20
CA TRP A 76 12.56 -3.33 -3.93
C TRP A 76 12.14 -2.33 -2.84
N ALA A 77 11.72 -2.85 -1.68
CA ALA A 77 11.40 -2.08 -0.48
C ALA A 77 12.09 -2.71 0.73
N TYR A 78 12.31 -1.94 1.79
CA TYR A 78 12.87 -2.51 3.02
C TYR A 78 11.81 -3.41 3.69
N PRO A 79 12.15 -4.67 4.01
CA PRO A 79 11.16 -5.67 4.44
C PRO A 79 10.57 -5.36 5.82
N ASP A 80 11.24 -4.54 6.64
CA ASP A 80 10.74 -4.13 7.94
C ASP A 80 9.50 -3.24 7.84
N PHE A 81 9.27 -2.53 6.73
CA PHE A 81 8.05 -1.75 6.53
C PHE A 81 6.79 -2.62 6.56
N VAL A 82 6.86 -3.86 6.06
CA VAL A 82 5.74 -4.80 6.14
C VAL A 82 5.50 -5.26 7.57
N ALA A 83 6.56 -5.60 8.30
CA ALA A 83 6.42 -5.94 9.71
C ALA A 83 5.85 -4.78 10.53
N GLN A 84 6.23 -3.54 10.19
CA GLN A 84 5.72 -2.32 10.82
C GLN A 84 4.27 -2.02 10.45
N ALA A 85 3.84 -2.30 9.22
CA ALA A 85 2.47 -2.11 8.76
C ALA A 85 1.52 -3.19 9.29
N ALA A 86 2.01 -4.41 9.50
CA ALA A 86 1.21 -5.54 10.00
C ALA A 86 1.17 -5.66 11.53
N ARG A 87 1.73 -4.68 12.25
CA ARG A 87 1.71 -4.70 13.71
C ARG A 87 0.34 -4.20 14.20
N ASP A 88 -0.24 -4.98 15.10
CA ASP A 88 -1.49 -4.73 15.84
C ASP A 88 -2.68 -4.29 14.97
#